data_AF-A0AA42XHB7-F1
#
_entry.id   AF-A0AA42XHB7-F1
#
_cell.length_a   1.000
_cell.length_b   1.000
_cell.length_c   1.000
_cell.angle_alpha   90.00
_cell.angle_beta   90.00
_cell.angle_gamma   90.00
#
_symmetry.space_group_name_H-M   'P 1'
#
loop_
_entity.id
_entity.type
_entity.pdbx_description
1 polymer ?
#
loop_
_entity_poly.entity_id
_entity_poly.type
_entity_poly.pdbx_seq_one_letter_code
_entity_poly.pdbx_strand_id
1 'polypeptide(L)'
;MRQVLDTVWQRRGTSWLWDEEARNTVCAASEVWSLRQFLQAAAPGAQGWPDDLPSNGGQTLVVAGLEGSLDLLAPDQAEIWLGDTIKRAILSFQDAYAGEAALIFWLPKGQGRLRVQASTDAVTWLCEAPHRGQLLDFGRLLWGEANEYPQEILLREGAKAAGLFHLRIT
;
A
#
# COMPACT_ATOMS: atom_id res chain seq x y z
N MET A 1 9.19 13.67 7.22
CA MET A 1 7.92 13.17 6.66
C MET A 1 6.74 14.07 7.02
N ARG A 2 5.84 14.33 6.07
CA ARG A 2 4.59 15.08 6.30
C ARG A 2 3.52 14.18 6.94
N GLN A 3 2.54 14.77 7.60
CA GLN A 3 1.43 14.06 8.23
C GLN A 3 0.11 14.45 7.56
N VAL A 4 -0.79 13.49 7.44
CA VAL A 4 -2.17 13.69 7.01
C VAL A 4 -3.12 13.33 8.15
N LEU A 5 -3.92 14.31 8.56
CA LEU A 5 -4.95 14.19 9.61
C LEU A 5 -6.37 14.09 9.02
N ASP A 6 -6.52 14.38 7.73
CA ASP A 6 -7.81 14.27 7.05
C ASP A 6 -8.09 12.83 6.58
N THR A 7 -9.22 12.66 5.88
CA THR A 7 -9.73 11.37 5.39
C THR A 7 -9.52 11.19 3.89
N VAL A 8 -8.60 11.93 3.26
CA VAL A 8 -8.34 11.84 1.81
C VAL A 8 -7.90 10.43 1.40
N TRP A 9 -7.09 9.78 2.24
CA TRP A 9 -6.57 8.42 2.04
C TRP A 9 -7.67 7.35 2.00
N GLN A 10 -8.87 7.66 2.53
CA GLN A 10 -10.02 6.77 2.47
C GLN A 10 -10.70 6.80 1.10
N ARG A 11 -10.48 7.85 0.30
CA ARG A 11 -11.24 8.10 -0.94
C ARG A 11 -10.38 8.08 -2.19
N ARG A 12 -9.09 8.37 -2.08
CA ARG A 12 -8.18 8.39 -3.22
C ARG A 12 -6.75 8.03 -2.85
N GLY A 13 -5.97 7.67 -3.86
CA GLY A 13 -4.54 7.39 -3.77
C GLY A 13 -4.25 5.99 -3.22
N THR A 14 -3.00 5.76 -2.81
CA THR A 14 -2.53 4.47 -2.33
C THR A 14 -2.04 4.57 -0.89
N SER A 15 -2.48 3.64 -0.04
CA SER A 15 -2.08 3.58 1.36
C SER A 15 -1.56 2.21 1.77
N TRP A 16 -0.70 2.21 2.79
CA TRP A 16 -0.23 1.02 3.49
C TRP A 16 -0.60 1.17 4.96
N LEU A 17 -1.67 0.51 5.39
CA LEU A 17 -2.21 0.61 6.75
C LEU A 17 -1.75 -0.57 7.60
N TRP A 18 -1.45 -0.30 8.87
CA TRP A 18 -1.13 -1.31 9.88
C TRP A 18 -1.94 -1.15 11.16
N ASP A 19 -2.74 -0.09 11.27
CA ASP A 19 -3.62 0.15 12.39
C ASP A 19 -5.05 -0.35 12.10
N GLU A 20 -5.58 -1.15 13.02
CA GLU A 20 -6.88 -1.78 12.87
C GLU A 20 -8.05 -0.79 13.03
N GLU A 21 -7.92 0.22 13.89
CA GLU A 21 -8.93 1.27 14.04
C GLU A 21 -9.08 2.01 12.71
N ALA A 22 -7.97 2.39 12.08
CA ALA A 22 -7.96 3.02 10.76
C ALA A 22 -8.62 2.13 9.69
N ARG A 23 -8.24 0.85 9.59
CA ARG A 23 -8.83 -0.09 8.63
C ARG A 23 -10.35 -0.22 8.82
N ASN A 24 -10.81 -0.29 10.07
CA ASN A 24 -12.22 -0.48 10.36
C ASN A 24 -13.09 0.75 10.02
N THR A 25 -12.48 1.92 9.76
CA THR A 25 -13.21 3.08 9.22
C THR A 25 -13.56 2.95 7.73
N VAL A 26 -12.87 2.09 6.98
CA VAL A 26 -13.01 1.99 5.52
C VAL A 26 -13.63 0.67 5.04
N CYS A 27 -13.42 -0.44 5.74
CA CYS A 27 -13.91 -1.74 5.30
C CYS A 27 -14.35 -2.68 6.42
N ALA A 28 -15.33 -3.53 6.12
CA ALA A 28 -15.58 -4.75 6.87
C ALA A 28 -14.60 -5.88 6.48
N ALA A 29 -14.37 -6.85 7.36
CA ALA A 29 -13.45 -7.96 7.10
C ALA A 29 -13.81 -8.78 5.83
N SER A 30 -15.09 -8.90 5.51
CA SER A 30 -15.57 -9.60 4.31
C SER A 30 -15.33 -8.87 3.00
N GLU A 31 -14.99 -7.58 3.05
CA GLU A 31 -14.75 -6.74 1.86
C GLU A 31 -13.28 -6.72 1.45
N VAL A 32 -12.39 -7.26 2.29
CA VAL A 32 -10.95 -7.29 2.02
C VAL A 32 -10.63 -8.31 0.93
N TRP A 33 -10.00 -7.84 -0.14
CA TRP A 33 -9.47 -8.70 -1.19
C TRP A 33 -8.16 -9.36 -0.78
N SER A 34 -7.98 -10.60 -1.21
CA SER A 34 -6.66 -11.21 -1.23
C SER A 34 -5.78 -10.55 -2.32
N LEU A 35 -4.47 -10.57 -2.11
CA LEU A 35 -3.51 -10.12 -3.12
C LEU A 35 -3.67 -10.87 -4.44
N ARG A 36 -4.08 -12.15 -4.40
CA ARG A 36 -4.37 -12.94 -5.60
C ARG A 36 -5.51 -12.33 -6.42
N GLN A 37 -6.62 -11.94 -5.78
CA GLN A 37 -7.74 -11.29 -6.48
C GLN A 37 -7.31 -9.96 -7.09
N PHE A 38 -6.56 -9.15 -6.35
CA PHE A 38 -6.00 -7.90 -6.84
C PHE A 38 -5.13 -8.10 -8.10
N LEU A 39 -4.21 -9.06 -8.07
CA LEU A 39 -3.35 -9.36 -9.22
C LEU A 39 -4.11 -9.97 -10.40
N GLN A 40 -5.15 -10.76 -10.13
CA GLN A 40 -5.99 -11.32 -11.19
C GLN A 40 -6.80 -10.23 -11.89
N ALA A 41 -7.36 -9.26 -11.16
CA ALA A 41 -8.06 -8.12 -11.74
C ALA A 41 -7.12 -7.24 -12.59
N ALA A 42 -5.88 -7.06 -12.16
CA ALA A 42 -4.86 -6.31 -12.89
C ALA A 42 -4.30 -7.04 -14.13
N ALA A 43 -4.54 -8.34 -14.27
CA ALA A 43 -3.88 -9.16 -15.29
C ALA A 43 -4.40 -8.83 -16.71
N PRO A 44 -3.53 -8.84 -17.74
CA PRO A 44 -3.96 -8.66 -19.12
C PRO A 44 -4.99 -9.72 -19.53
N GLY A 45 -6.11 -9.28 -20.12
CA GLY A 45 -7.19 -10.17 -20.57
C GLY A 45 -8.11 -10.69 -19.45
N ALA A 46 -7.93 -10.24 -18.20
CA ALA A 46 -8.90 -10.45 -17.14
C ALA A 46 -10.16 -9.58 -17.36
N GLN A 47 -11.18 -9.83 -16.53
CA GLN A 47 -12.40 -9.00 -16.51
C GLN A 47 -12.11 -7.54 -16.08
N GLY A 48 -10.95 -7.28 -15.48
CA GLY A 48 -10.52 -5.96 -15.05
C GLY A 48 -11.00 -5.64 -13.63
N TRP A 49 -11.03 -4.35 -13.33
CA TRP A 49 -11.51 -3.80 -12.07
C TRP A 49 -13.05 -3.67 -12.09
N PRO A 50 -13.74 -3.93 -10.96
CA PRO A 50 -15.20 -3.79 -10.90
C PRO A 50 -15.61 -2.32 -10.95
N ASP A 51 -16.80 -1.99 -11.46
CA ASP A 51 -17.28 -0.60 -11.49
C ASP A 51 -17.46 -0.03 -10.05
N ASP A 52 -18.01 -0.86 -9.15
CA ASP A 52 -18.15 -0.54 -7.73
C ASP A 52 -17.11 -1.30 -6.90
N LEU A 53 -16.27 -0.58 -6.16
CA LEU A 53 -15.30 -1.20 -5.26
C LEU A 53 -15.97 -1.76 -3.99
N PRO A 54 -15.39 -2.81 -3.36
CA PRO A 54 -16.04 -3.51 -2.25
C PRO A 54 -16.29 -2.66 -1.00
N SER A 55 -15.52 -1.59 -0.80
CA SER A 55 -15.47 -0.85 0.47
C SER A 55 -15.73 0.64 0.30
N ASN A 56 -16.06 1.29 1.43
CA ASN A 56 -16.30 2.73 1.54
C ASN A 56 -17.27 3.28 0.48
N GLY A 57 -18.40 2.60 0.29
CA GLY A 57 -19.45 3.05 -0.63
C GLY A 57 -19.05 3.00 -2.10
N GLY A 58 -18.25 2.02 -2.52
CA GLY A 58 -17.86 1.86 -3.92
C GLY A 58 -16.53 2.50 -4.30
N GLN A 59 -15.82 3.13 -3.35
CA GLN A 59 -14.67 4.00 -3.63
C GLN A 59 -13.32 3.45 -3.18
N THR A 60 -13.29 2.33 -2.46
CA THR A 60 -12.06 1.81 -1.87
C THR A 60 -11.88 0.33 -2.11
N LEU A 61 -10.67 -0.05 -2.48
CA LEU A 61 -10.22 -1.43 -2.50
C LEU A 61 -9.21 -1.66 -1.37
N VAL A 62 -9.53 -2.56 -0.44
CA VAL A 62 -8.60 -3.00 0.60
C VAL A 62 -8.04 -4.37 0.23
N VAL A 63 -6.71 -4.50 0.22
CA VAL A 63 -5.98 -5.69 -0.21
C VAL A 63 -5.08 -6.21 0.92
N ALA A 64 -5.20 -7.49 1.25
CA ALA A 64 -4.35 -8.16 2.22
C ALA A 64 -3.45 -9.21 1.55
N GLY A 65 -2.29 -9.47 2.16
CA GLY A 65 -1.37 -10.54 1.77
C GLY A 65 -0.04 -10.09 1.17
N LEU A 66 0.14 -8.80 0.88
CA LEU A 66 1.42 -8.26 0.38
C LEU A 66 2.58 -8.55 1.35
N GLU A 67 2.39 -8.33 2.65
CA GLU A 67 3.38 -8.64 3.70
C GLU A 67 3.84 -10.10 3.62
N GLY A 68 2.89 -11.04 3.62
CA GLY A 68 3.20 -12.46 3.58
C GLY A 68 3.87 -12.90 2.26
N SER A 69 3.51 -12.28 1.14
CA SER A 69 4.18 -12.57 -0.14
C SER A 69 5.61 -12.06 -0.18
N LEU A 70 5.89 -10.88 0.39
CA LEU A 70 7.27 -10.38 0.49
C LEU A 70 8.14 -11.27 1.38
N ASP A 71 7.58 -11.84 2.44
CA ASP A 71 8.30 -12.75 3.35
C ASP A 71 8.68 -14.10 2.73
N LEU A 72 8.02 -14.49 1.62
CA LEU A 72 8.30 -15.75 0.91
C LEU A 72 9.38 -15.62 -0.16
N LEU A 73 9.77 -14.40 -0.52
CA LEU A 73 10.73 -14.13 -1.59
C LEU A 73 12.11 -13.82 -1.02
N ALA A 74 13.15 -14.23 -1.74
CA ALA A 74 14.48 -13.70 -1.50
C ALA A 74 14.48 -12.18 -1.79
N PRO A 75 15.29 -11.36 -1.10
CA PRO A 75 15.21 -9.91 -1.21
C PRO A 75 15.34 -9.38 -2.64
N ASP A 76 16.28 -9.92 -3.42
CA ASP A 76 16.47 -9.60 -4.84
C ASP A 76 15.22 -9.91 -5.69
N GLN A 77 14.59 -11.07 -5.45
CA GLN A 77 13.35 -11.46 -6.10
C GLN A 77 12.16 -10.60 -5.65
N ALA A 78 12.13 -10.20 -4.38
CA ALA A 78 11.11 -9.35 -3.82
C ALA A 78 11.15 -7.95 -4.44
N GLU A 79 12.34 -7.38 -4.65
CA GLU A 79 12.49 -6.08 -5.32
C GLU A 79 12.00 -6.12 -6.77
N ILE A 80 12.41 -7.14 -7.53
CA ILE A 80 11.95 -7.36 -8.91
C ILE A 80 10.42 -7.50 -8.92
N TRP A 81 9.87 -8.34 -8.07
CA TRP A 81 8.43 -8.59 -8.02
C TRP A 81 7.62 -7.35 -7.59
N LEU A 82 8.12 -6.57 -6.63
CA LEU A 82 7.49 -5.33 -6.20
C LEU A 82 7.48 -4.30 -7.35
N GLY A 83 8.59 -4.14 -8.06
CA GLY A 83 8.73 -3.21 -9.18
C GLY A 83 7.99 -3.62 -10.45
N ASP A 84 8.00 -4.91 -10.80
CA ASP A 84 7.43 -5.39 -12.06
C ASP A 84 5.99 -5.86 -11.95
N THR A 85 5.57 -6.38 -10.79
CA THR A 85 4.23 -6.94 -10.63
C THR A 85 3.34 -6.02 -9.81
N ILE A 86 3.75 -5.70 -8.58
CA ILE A 86 2.91 -4.91 -7.65
C ILE A 86 2.74 -3.49 -8.15
N LYS A 87 3.83 -2.80 -8.53
CA LYS A 87 3.75 -1.44 -9.08
C LYS A 87 2.85 -1.38 -10.30
N ARG A 88 2.99 -2.30 -11.25
CA ARG A 88 2.14 -2.34 -12.45
C ARG A 88 0.67 -2.53 -12.12
N ALA A 89 0.35 -3.38 -11.15
CA ALA A 89 -1.02 -3.56 -10.69
C ALA A 89 -1.59 -2.29 -10.01
N ILE A 90 -0.77 -1.59 -9.21
CA ILE A 90 -1.17 -0.31 -8.61
C ILE A 90 -1.41 0.75 -9.70
N LEU A 91 -0.53 0.85 -10.70
CA LEU A 91 -0.66 1.79 -11.80
C LEU A 91 -1.90 1.49 -12.66
N SER A 92 -2.19 0.22 -12.92
CA SER A 92 -3.41 -0.22 -13.62
C SER A 92 -4.68 0.17 -12.86
N PHE A 93 -4.70 -0.04 -11.54
CA PHE A 93 -5.80 0.40 -10.68
C PHE A 93 -5.96 1.93 -10.75
N GLN A 94 -4.85 2.65 -10.59
CA GLN A 94 -4.86 4.11 -10.60
C GLN A 94 -5.35 4.68 -11.93
N ASP A 95 -5.01 4.06 -13.05
CA ASP A 95 -5.46 4.44 -14.39
C ASP A 95 -6.97 4.19 -14.56
N ALA A 96 -7.45 3.01 -14.16
CA ALA A 96 -8.84 2.60 -14.31
C ALA A 96 -9.83 3.55 -13.61
N TYR A 97 -9.45 4.11 -12.47
CA TYR A 97 -10.28 5.07 -11.71
C TYR A 97 -9.80 6.52 -11.84
N ALA A 98 -8.89 6.82 -12.78
CA ALA A 98 -8.29 8.14 -12.97
C ALA A 98 -7.70 8.77 -11.68
N GLY A 99 -7.30 7.95 -10.69
CA GLY A 99 -6.80 8.41 -9.39
C GLY A 99 -7.86 8.95 -8.42
N GLU A 100 -9.14 8.65 -8.67
CA GLU A 100 -10.29 9.07 -7.86
C GLU A 100 -10.84 7.95 -6.95
N ALA A 101 -10.15 6.79 -6.89
CA ALA A 101 -10.43 5.71 -5.96
C ALA A 101 -9.23 5.44 -5.03
N ALA A 102 -9.50 4.89 -3.85
CA ALA A 102 -8.47 4.51 -2.88
C ALA A 102 -8.06 3.04 -3.03
N LEU A 103 -6.76 2.79 -3.05
CA LEU A 103 -6.16 1.47 -2.89
C LEU A 103 -5.44 1.38 -1.56
N ILE A 104 -5.82 0.42 -0.72
CA ILE A 104 -5.26 0.27 0.62
C ILE A 104 -4.67 -1.12 0.76
N PHE A 105 -3.36 -1.22 0.96
CA PHE A 105 -2.71 -2.45 1.40
C PHE A 105 -2.79 -2.57 2.92
N TRP A 106 -3.45 -3.62 3.40
CA TRP A 106 -3.50 -3.99 4.80
C TRP A 106 -2.27 -4.81 5.18
N LEU A 107 -1.43 -4.26 6.05
CA LEU A 107 -0.15 -4.80 6.51
C LEU A 107 -0.10 -4.79 8.05
N PRO A 108 -0.66 -5.80 8.75
CA PRO A 108 -0.72 -5.82 10.22
C PRO A 108 0.63 -5.59 10.93
N LYS A 109 1.75 -6.01 10.34
CA LYS A 109 3.08 -5.78 10.93
C LYS A 109 3.79 -4.56 10.33
N GLY A 110 3.12 -3.81 9.45
CA GLY A 110 3.67 -2.68 8.70
C GLY A 110 4.43 -1.67 9.56
N GLN A 111 3.95 -1.35 10.77
CA GLN A 111 4.63 -0.45 11.71
C GLN A 111 6.07 -0.88 12.07
N GLY A 112 6.31 -2.19 12.13
CA GLY A 112 7.63 -2.75 12.43
C GLY A 112 8.51 -2.93 11.18
N ARG A 113 7.90 -2.91 9.99
CA ARG A 113 8.48 -3.35 8.72
C ARG A 113 8.82 -2.19 7.80
N LEU A 114 7.91 -1.23 7.66
CA LEU A 114 8.13 -0.01 6.90
C LEU A 114 8.91 0.97 7.78
N ARG A 115 10.12 1.33 7.34
CA ARG A 115 11.00 2.28 8.01
C ARG A 115 11.21 3.50 7.14
N VAL A 116 10.87 4.66 7.71
CA VAL A 116 11.12 5.96 7.13
C VAL A 116 12.47 6.47 7.64
N GLN A 117 13.37 6.79 6.73
CA GLN A 117 14.66 7.37 7.07
C GLN A 117 14.53 8.89 7.24
N ALA A 118 14.70 9.39 8.46
CA ALA A 118 14.42 10.79 8.81
C ALA A 118 15.19 11.85 7.99
N SER A 119 16.37 11.52 7.47
CA SER A 119 17.21 12.45 6.70
C SER A 119 16.84 12.53 5.22
N THR A 120 16.22 11.49 4.67
CA THR A 120 15.96 11.35 3.22
C THR A 120 14.48 11.10 2.91
N ASP A 121 13.65 10.91 3.94
CA ASP A 121 12.28 10.40 3.84
C ASP A 121 12.14 9.08 3.04
N ALA A 122 13.26 8.39 2.78
CA ALA A 122 13.28 7.10 2.09
C ALA A 122 12.51 6.05 2.90
N VAL A 123 11.69 5.26 2.21
CA VAL A 123 10.89 4.20 2.84
C VAL A 123 11.49 2.86 2.46
N THR A 124 11.91 2.11 3.46
CA THR A 124 12.47 0.76 3.30
C THR A 124 11.56 -0.28 3.94
N TRP A 125 11.60 -1.50 3.41
CA TRP A 125 10.96 -2.65 4.02
C TRP A 125 12.03 -3.51 4.70
N LEU A 126 11.93 -3.69 6.01
CA LEU A 126 12.77 -4.61 6.77
C LEU A 126 12.32 -6.04 6.50
N CYS A 127 13.19 -6.91 5.97
CA CYS A 127 12.89 -8.31 5.72
C CYS A 127 12.77 -9.13 7.03
N GLU A 128 12.04 -10.25 6.99
CA GLU A 128 11.95 -11.19 8.12
C GLU A 128 12.78 -12.44 7.83
N ALA A 129 12.90 -13.33 8.82
CA ALA A 129 13.40 -14.68 8.65
C ALA A 129 12.83 -15.33 7.36
N PRO A 130 13.69 -15.93 6.52
CA PRO A 130 15.12 -16.21 6.76
C PRO A 130 16.07 -15.04 6.45
N HIS A 131 15.58 -13.91 5.92
CA HIS A 131 16.38 -12.77 5.44
C HIS A 131 16.43 -11.58 6.41
N ARG A 132 16.19 -11.82 7.71
CA ARG A 132 16.18 -10.79 8.74
C ARG A 132 17.44 -9.92 8.69
N GLY A 133 17.26 -8.60 8.77
CA GLY A 133 18.34 -7.61 8.75
C GLY A 133 18.66 -7.07 7.35
N GLN A 134 18.14 -7.69 6.30
CA GLN A 134 18.15 -7.12 4.95
C GLN A 134 17.00 -6.13 4.76
N LEU A 135 17.18 -5.19 3.84
CA LEU A 135 16.22 -4.13 3.53
C LEU A 135 15.87 -4.19 2.04
N LEU A 136 14.62 -3.89 1.71
CA LEU A 136 14.20 -3.58 0.35
C LEU A 136 13.99 -2.07 0.22
N ASP A 137 14.37 -1.50 -0.92
CA ASP A 137 14.13 -0.07 -1.22
C ASP A 137 12.67 0.19 -1.63
N PHE A 138 11.73 -0.13 -0.72
CA PHE A 138 10.29 -0.18 -0.97
C PHE A 138 9.74 1.08 -1.66
N GLY A 139 10.07 2.27 -1.16
CA GLY A 139 9.59 3.53 -1.72
C GLY A 139 10.20 3.86 -3.07
N ARG A 140 11.50 3.64 -3.24
CA ARG A 140 12.20 3.84 -4.52
C ARG A 140 11.59 2.97 -5.61
N LEU A 141 11.26 1.72 -5.28
CA LEU A 141 10.65 0.77 -6.21
C LEU A 141 9.24 1.20 -6.63
N LEU A 142 8.43 1.70 -5.70
CA LEU A 142 7.04 2.03 -5.98
C LEU A 142 6.88 3.45 -6.55
N TRP A 143 7.36 4.50 -5.90
CA TRP A 143 7.15 5.91 -6.27
C TRP A 143 8.45 6.69 -6.57
N GLY A 144 9.59 6.01 -6.66
CA GLY A 144 10.86 6.62 -7.06
C GLY A 144 11.45 7.56 -6.00
N GLU A 145 12.40 8.39 -6.43
CA GLU A 145 13.15 9.34 -5.58
C GLU A 145 12.67 10.80 -5.75
N ALA A 146 11.64 11.03 -6.56
CA ALA A 146 11.25 12.37 -6.99
C ALA A 146 10.32 13.08 -5.98
N ASN A 147 10.85 13.45 -4.81
CA ASN A 147 10.32 14.43 -3.82
C ASN A 147 8.86 14.28 -3.30
N GLU A 148 8.05 13.38 -3.85
CA GLU A 148 6.74 13.01 -3.33
C GLU A 148 6.94 11.77 -2.46
N TYR A 149 7.30 12.00 -1.21
CA TYR A 149 7.35 10.94 -0.21
C TYR A 149 5.95 10.72 0.36
N PRO A 150 5.61 9.50 0.80
CA PRO A 150 4.35 9.27 1.44
C PRO A 150 4.22 10.10 2.73
N GLN A 151 2.98 10.35 3.12
CA GLN A 151 2.62 11.06 4.34
C GLN A 151 2.21 10.04 5.40
N GLU A 152 2.53 10.31 6.66
CA GLU A 152 2.04 9.49 7.78
C GLU A 152 0.56 9.78 8.02
N ILE A 153 -0.26 8.74 8.04
CA ILE A 153 -1.68 8.86 8.38
C ILE A 153 -1.80 8.92 9.90
N LEU A 154 -2.38 9.99 10.44
CA LEU A 154 -2.72 10.12 11.86
C LEU A 154 -4.24 10.16 12.01
N LEU A 155 -4.79 9.31 12.89
CA LEU A 155 -6.24 9.33 13.18
C LEU A 155 -6.66 10.52 14.05
N ARG A 156 -5.72 11.09 14.80
CA ARG A 156 -5.88 12.30 15.61
C ARG A 156 -4.52 12.90 15.88
N GLU A 157 -4.50 14.18 16.25
CA GLU A 157 -3.28 14.90 16.55
C GLU A 157 -2.48 14.21 17.67
N GLY A 158 -1.18 14.04 17.45
CA GLY A 158 -0.28 13.37 18.39
C GLY A 158 -0.43 11.85 18.49
N ALA A 159 -1.31 11.21 17.70
CA ALA A 159 -1.38 9.75 17.64
C ALA A 159 -0.15 9.13 16.98
N LYS A 160 0.03 7.82 17.18
CA LYS A 160 0.96 7.04 16.37
C LYS A 160 0.45 6.99 14.93
N ALA A 161 1.37 6.89 13.98
CA ALA A 161 1.03 6.66 12.59
C ALA A 161 0.22 5.37 12.43
N ALA A 162 -0.91 5.47 11.74
CA ALA A 162 -1.79 4.37 11.37
C ALA A 162 -1.37 3.69 10.06
N GLY A 163 -0.60 4.39 9.25
CA GLY A 163 -0.12 3.94 7.95
C GLY A 163 0.66 5.00 7.20
N LEU A 164 1.03 4.67 5.96
CA LEU A 164 1.57 5.60 4.98
C LEU A 164 0.54 5.86 3.88
N PHE A 165 0.54 7.08 3.35
CA PHE A 165 -0.33 7.53 2.27
C PHE A 165 0.46 8.18 1.15
N HIS A 166 0.23 7.78 -0.09
CA HIS A 166 0.76 8.44 -1.28
C HIS A 166 -0.38 8.80 -2.23
N LEU A 167 -0.48 10.07 -2.63
CA LEU A 167 -1.60 10.54 -3.46
C LEU A 167 -1.62 9.87 -4.84
N ARG A 168 -0.45 9.75 -5.47
CA ARG A 168 -0.32 9.17 -6.82
C ARG A 168 1.01 8.49 -7.01
N ILE A 169 1.04 7.20 -7.33
CA ILE A 169 2.29 6.50 -7.64
C ILE A 169 2.69 6.74 -9.10
N THR A 170 3.98 6.91 -9.37
CA THR A 170 4.59 7.09 -10.70
C THR A 170 5.54 5.95 -11.07
#